data_AF-A0A950IQZ8-F1
#
_entry.id   AF-A0A950IQZ8-F1
#
_cell.length_a   1.000
_cell.length_b   1.000
_cell.length_c   1.000
_cell.angle_alpha   90.00
_cell.angle_beta   90.00
_cell.angle_gamma   90.00
#
_symmetry.space_group_name_H-M   'P 1'
#
loop_
_entity.id
_entity.type
_entity.pdbx_description
1 polymer ?
#
loop_
_entity_poly.entity_id
_entity_poly.type
_entity_poly.pdbx_seq_one_letter_code
_entity_poly.pdbx_strand_id
1 'polypeptide(L)' 'FSDLILELFGPEIGAHSRSAVGMAELPFNIPVEIEAEVELN' A
#
# COMPACT_ATOMS: atom_id res chain seq x y z
N PHE A 1 -5.53 -2.26 -3.45
CA PHE A 1 -5.07 -1.82 -2.11
C PHE A 1 -5.34 -0.34 -1.89
N SER A 2 -4.87 0.58 -2.74
CA SER A 2 -5.12 2.02 -2.54
C SER A 2 -6.60 2.37 -2.34
N ASP A 3 -7.51 1.81 -3.14
CA ASP A 3 -8.96 2.06 -2.99
C ASP A 3 -9.50 1.59 -1.63
N LEU A 4 -9.01 0.46 -1.11
CA LEU A 4 -9.38 -0.05 0.21
C LEU A 4 -8.92 0.91 1.33
N ILE A 5 -7.71 1.46 1.23
CA ILE A 5 -7.21 2.45 2.20
C ILE A 5 -8.07 3.72 2.16
N LEU A 6 -8.43 4.19 0.98
CA LEU A 6 -9.33 5.35 0.82
C LEU A 6 -10.74 5.06 1.35
N GLU A 7 -11.28 3.86 1.13
CA GLU A 7 -12.58 3.44 1.65
C GLU A 7 -12.61 3.41 3.17
N LEU A 8 -11.55 2.89 3.81
CA LEU A 8 -11.48 2.72 5.26
C LEU A 8 -11.15 4.01 6.02
N PHE A 9 -10.23 4.83 5.51
CA PHE A 9 -9.71 6.01 6.21
C PHE A 9 -10.23 7.34 5.63
N GLY A 10 -11.01 7.29 4.55
CA GLY A 10 -11.47 8.46 3.84
C GLY A 10 -10.36 9.13 3.01
N PRO A 11 -10.71 10.09 2.14
CA PRO A 11 -9.76 10.72 1.23
C PRO A 11 -8.78 11.67 1.92
N GLU A 12 -9.08 12.21 3.10
CA GLU A 12 -8.17 13.14 3.80
C GLU A 12 -7.02 12.42 4.51
N ILE A 13 -7.31 11.31 5.21
CA ILE A 13 -6.30 10.52 5.95
C ILE A 13 -5.72 9.41 5.07
N GLY A 14 -6.55 8.78 4.25
CA GLY A 14 -6.16 7.63 3.42
C GLY A 14 -5.46 8.00 2.12
N ALA A 15 -5.44 9.26 1.70
CA ALA A 15 -4.68 9.66 0.51
C ALA A 15 -3.18 9.57 0.77
N HIS A 16 -2.47 8.77 -0.03
CA HIS A 16 -1.06 8.48 0.15
C HIS A 16 -0.32 8.55 -1.18
N SER A 17 0.97 8.91 -1.13
CA SER A 17 1.91 8.64 -2.21
C SER A 17 2.14 7.13 -2.32
N ARG A 18 2.51 6.65 -3.50
CA ARG A 18 2.83 5.23 -3.70
C ARG A 18 3.91 5.00 -4.76
N SER A 19 4.60 3.88 -4.62
CA SER A 19 5.37 3.25 -5.69
C SER A 19 4.70 1.94 -6.10
N ALA A 20 4.66 1.67 -7.40
CA ALA A 20 4.15 0.42 -7.94
C ALA A 20 5.16 -0.08 -8.98
N VAL A 21 5.83 -1.17 -8.66
CA VAL A 21 6.99 -1.67 -9.39
C VAL A 21 6.85 -3.18 -9.57
N GLY A 22 7.30 -3.70 -10.71
CA GLY A 22 7.31 -5.14 -10.96
C GLY A 22 8.60 -5.78 -10.45
N MET A 23 8.49 -6.93 -9.77
CA MET A 23 9.63 -7.70 -9.30
C MET A 23 9.79 -9.01 -10.07
N ALA A 24 11.04 -9.46 -10.21
CA ALA A 24 11.36 -10.74 -10.81
C ALA A 24 10.89 -11.93 -9.94
N GLU A 25 11.03 -11.79 -8.61
CA GLU A 25 10.55 -12.76 -7.62
C GLU A 25 10.23 -12.04 -6.29
N LEU A 26 9.41 -12.68 -5.46
CA LEU A 26 9.11 -12.24 -4.10
C LEU A 26 9.29 -13.43 -3.13
N PRO A 27 9.62 -13.18 -1.84
CA PRO A 27 9.73 -14.23 -0.84
C PRO A 27 8.49 -15.12 -0.79
N PHE A 28 8.68 -16.41 -0.56
CA PHE A 28 7.60 -17.41 -0.50
C PHE A 28 6.75 -17.53 -1.77
N ASN A 29 7.19 -16.98 -2.90
CA ASN A 29 6.46 -16.98 -4.16
C ASN A 29 5.06 -16.33 -4.05
N ILE A 30 4.93 -15.30 -3.20
CA ILE A 30 3.70 -14.52 -3.10
C ILE A 30 3.53 -13.62 -4.33
N PRO A 31 2.28 -13.32 -4.75
CA PRO A 31 2.06 -12.56 -5.97
C PRO A 31 2.28 -11.05 -5.81
N VAL A 32 2.13 -10.52 -4.60
CA VAL A 32 2.23 -9.09 -4.28
C VAL A 32 2.72 -8.94 -2.85
N GLU A 33 3.65 -8.03 -2.63
CA GLU A 33 4.04 -7.51 -1.31
C GLU A 33 3.68 -6.02 -1.26
N ILE A 34 3.19 -5.55 -0.10
CA ILE A 34 2.78 -4.16 0.12
C ILE A 34 3.38 -3.69 1.45
N GLU A 35 4.08 -2.57 1.41
CA GLU A 35 4.66 -1.89 2.57
C GLU A 35 4.07 -0.49 2.71
N ALA A 36 4.08 0.05 3.93
CA ALA A 36 3.59 1.40 4.22
C ALA A 36 4.35 2.01 5.40
N GLU A 37 4.52 3.33 5.36
CA GLU A 37 4.92 4.15 6.49
C GLU A 37 3.76 5.06 6.88
N VAL A 38 3.53 5.23 8.18
CA VAL A 38 2.36 5.96 8.70
C VAL A 38 2.79 6.87 9.84
N GLU A 39 2.34 8.12 9.79
CA GLU A 39 2.48 9.06 10.91
C GLU A 39 1.41 8.79 11.97
N LEU A 40 1.83 8.76 13.24
CA LEU A 40 0.95 8.56 14.40
C LEU A 40 0.96 9.82 15.28
N ASN A 41 -0.17 10.07 15.96
CA ASN A 41 -0.35 11.17 16.90
C ASN A 41 -0.06 10.74 18.35
#